data_AF-A0AA85JXE6-F1
#
_entry.id   AF-A0AA85JXE6-F1
#
_cell.length_a   1.000
_cell.length_b   1.000
_cell.length_c   1.000
_cell.angle_alpha   90.00
_cell.angle_beta   90.00
_cell.angle_gamma   90.00
#
_symmetry.space_group_name_H-M   'P 1'
#
loop_
_entity.id
_entity.type
_entity.pdbx_description
1 polymer ?
#
loop_
_entity_poly.entity_id
_entity_poly.type
_entity_poly.pdbx_seq_one_letter_code
_entity_poly.pdbx_strand_id
1 'polypeptide(L)'
;MKSGYSAYFSVIVGWCLYYFYKSCALSSLPKDEETSIQIFNAFARDSYWPVLTHSLAVFLVGACIFGGIKWIEKANMILVPMLLGILIFTFGWSLTRKYSEVGITFLFTPYWGSMFSPSLWVAAASQNAFDTGAAMALFISYSAYFNRKNGSVRLGTMIPMGNNMVSLLCALTIFSTVFSTLIQNSPTLTRSGIVKIMQSNGPGSTGLTFTWIPVLFAYVGGFGRVLCSLFFLCLSFAGITSLIGHVQLTVITAKDLGLSHRQAAFAGLFLTLIFGLPSAFSINVLTNQDNVWGFALMLSGLAMAGLVLIYGPMKYRKVIVNDFGIGDWTLPIVWVFMISVLVPLSGVGLIIWWAYDLIRSNPYWYHVTLDSMTTTLLEWLTLFLILITANSIAVCKNVDLFRKDKQTGYDPHNPDYPPKDELQSTEDEFIVVSTDSVNINEHQIRTNM
;
A
#
# COMPACT_ATOMS: atom_id res chain seq x y z
N MET A 1 -2.61 -8.70 14.34
CA MET A 1 -1.74 -7.62 13.83
C MET A 1 -1.96 -7.38 12.33
N LYS A 2 -1.70 -8.36 11.45
CA LYS A 2 -1.73 -8.17 9.99
C LYS A 2 -3.10 -7.76 9.40
N SER A 3 -4.21 -8.20 10.00
CA SER A 3 -5.57 -7.87 9.53
C SER A 3 -6.06 -6.46 9.90
N GLY A 4 -5.41 -5.77 10.84
CA GLY A 4 -5.88 -4.46 11.30
C GLY A 4 -5.63 -3.35 10.26
N TYR A 5 -4.50 -3.40 9.56
CA TYR A 5 -4.23 -2.49 8.44
C TYR A 5 -5.22 -2.70 7.28
N SER A 6 -5.39 -3.95 6.83
CA SER A 6 -6.33 -4.25 5.73
C SER A 6 -7.77 -3.87 6.08
N ALA A 7 -8.16 -4.00 7.35
CA ALA A 7 -9.50 -3.69 7.84
C ALA A 7 -9.89 -2.22 7.61
N TYR A 8 -9.11 -1.27 8.11
CA TYR A 8 -9.43 0.15 7.91
C TYR A 8 -9.19 0.59 6.45
N PHE A 9 -8.14 0.07 5.81
CA PHE A 9 -7.82 0.38 4.41
C PHE A 9 -8.94 -0.04 3.45
N SER A 10 -9.59 -1.19 3.69
CA SER A 10 -10.72 -1.65 2.87
C SER A 10 -11.93 -0.70 2.89
N VAL A 11 -12.11 0.08 3.95
CA VAL A 11 -13.12 1.14 4.02
C VAL A 11 -12.80 2.26 3.02
N ILE A 12 -11.54 2.69 2.95
CA ILE A 12 -11.07 3.72 2.00
C ILE A 12 -11.22 3.22 0.55
N VAL A 13 -10.89 1.95 0.29
CA VAL A 13 -11.16 1.33 -1.03
C VAL A 13 -12.67 1.38 -1.35
N GLY A 14 -13.52 1.11 -0.37
CA GLY A 14 -14.96 1.27 -0.49
C GLY A 14 -15.40 2.71 -0.83
N TRP A 15 -14.71 3.72 -0.30
CA TRP A 15 -14.99 5.12 -0.65
C TRP A 15 -14.67 5.41 -2.12
N CYS A 16 -13.54 4.90 -2.63
CA CYS A 16 -13.19 5.00 -4.05
C CYS A 16 -14.26 4.37 -4.95
N LEU A 17 -14.74 3.17 -4.59
CA LEU A 17 -15.81 2.48 -5.32
C LEU A 17 -17.12 3.28 -5.32
N TYR A 18 -17.49 3.87 -4.17
CA TYR A 18 -18.67 4.73 -4.07
C TYR A 18 -18.56 5.95 -4.98
N TYR A 19 -17.42 6.64 -4.97
CA TYR A 19 -17.22 7.84 -5.78
C TYR A 19 -17.09 7.51 -7.28
N PHE A 20 -16.58 6.34 -7.65
CA PHE A 20 -16.66 5.83 -9.02
C PHE A 20 -18.13 5.63 -9.45
N TYR A 21 -18.94 4.98 -8.62
CA TYR A 21 -20.37 4.83 -8.88
C TYR A 21 -21.07 6.19 -8.99
N LYS A 22 -20.83 7.11 -8.03
CA LYS A 22 -21.45 8.44 -8.02
C LYS A 22 -21.05 9.28 -9.23
N SER A 23 -19.79 9.27 -9.62
CA SER A 23 -19.34 9.99 -10.82
C SER A 23 -19.97 9.43 -12.10
N CYS A 24 -20.27 8.13 -12.17
CA CYS A 24 -21.05 7.56 -13.29
C CYS A 24 -22.54 7.90 -13.23
N ALA A 25 -23.15 7.84 -12.03
CA ALA A 25 -24.60 7.92 -11.85
C ALA A 25 -25.15 9.35 -11.78
N LEU A 26 -24.35 10.33 -11.34
CA LEU A 26 -24.80 11.70 -11.20
C LEU A 26 -25.00 12.39 -12.56
N SER A 27 -26.08 13.15 -12.68
CA SER A 27 -26.34 14.01 -13.85
C SER A 27 -25.29 15.13 -13.97
N SER A 28 -24.79 15.64 -12.84
CA SER A 28 -23.75 16.67 -12.77
C SER A 28 -22.86 16.51 -11.53
N LEU A 29 -21.59 16.91 -11.66
CA LEU A 29 -20.63 16.98 -10.55
C LEU A 29 -20.90 18.20 -9.64
N PRO A 30 -20.47 18.19 -8.36
CA PRO A 30 -20.61 19.35 -7.47
C PRO A 30 -19.82 20.54 -8.00
N LYS A 31 -20.41 21.75 -7.93
CA LYS A 31 -19.82 22.96 -8.53
C LYS A 31 -18.96 23.77 -7.56
N ASP A 32 -19.09 23.49 -6.27
CA ASP A 32 -18.44 24.22 -5.19
C ASP A 32 -18.05 23.26 -4.06
N GLU A 33 -17.13 23.72 -3.22
CA GLU A 33 -16.58 22.94 -2.10
C GLU A 33 -17.67 22.57 -1.08
N GLU A 34 -18.58 23.50 -0.75
CA GLU A 34 -19.61 23.28 0.26
C GLU A 34 -20.55 22.14 -0.14
N THR A 35 -21.05 22.14 -1.38
CA THR A 35 -21.87 21.06 -1.93
C THR A 35 -21.10 19.74 -1.93
N SER A 36 -19.80 19.75 -2.25
CA SER A 36 -18.98 18.54 -2.24
C SER A 36 -18.78 17.99 -0.82
N ILE A 37 -18.56 18.85 0.17
CA ILE A 37 -18.48 18.48 1.59
C ILE A 37 -19.81 17.88 2.07
N GLN A 38 -20.94 18.47 1.67
CA GLN A 38 -22.26 17.92 1.99
C GLN A 38 -22.47 16.52 1.41
N ILE A 39 -22.07 16.29 0.15
CA ILE A 39 -22.10 14.95 -0.47
C ILE A 39 -21.22 13.97 0.30
N PHE A 40 -20.00 14.38 0.69
CA PHE A 40 -19.10 13.55 1.47
C PHE A 40 -19.68 13.22 2.84
N ASN A 41 -20.24 14.19 3.57
CA ASN A 41 -20.84 13.97 4.89
C ASN A 41 -22.09 13.07 4.80
N ALA A 42 -22.94 13.30 3.81
CA ALA A 42 -24.11 12.46 3.56
C ALA A 42 -23.73 11.00 3.31
N PHE A 43 -22.58 10.77 2.68
CA PHE A 43 -22.00 9.44 2.52
C PHE A 43 -21.36 8.91 3.81
N ALA A 44 -20.37 9.62 4.35
CA ALA A 44 -19.45 9.12 5.38
C ALA A 44 -20.03 9.15 6.81
N ARG A 45 -21.03 10.01 7.07
CA ARG A 45 -21.61 10.21 8.41
C ARG A 45 -23.09 9.86 8.49
N ASP A 46 -23.86 10.23 7.46
CA ASP A 46 -25.32 10.15 7.53
C ASP A 46 -25.89 8.90 6.81
N SER A 47 -25.05 7.91 6.49
CA SER A 47 -25.49 6.72 5.77
C SER A 47 -24.69 5.46 6.10
N TYR A 48 -25.23 4.30 5.70
CA TYR A 48 -24.56 3.00 5.74
C TYR A 48 -23.79 2.67 4.45
N TRP A 49 -23.65 3.62 3.52
CA TRP A 49 -22.90 3.42 2.30
C TRP A 49 -21.44 2.98 2.53
N PRO A 50 -20.68 3.56 3.50
CA PRO A 50 -19.32 3.10 3.78
C PRO A 50 -19.25 1.62 4.17
N VAL A 51 -20.24 1.11 4.92
CA VAL A 51 -20.33 -0.31 5.29
C VAL A 51 -20.61 -1.19 4.07
N LEU A 52 -21.54 -0.75 3.21
CA LEU A 52 -21.87 -1.47 1.99
C LEU A 52 -20.67 -1.56 1.04
N THR A 53 -19.98 -0.44 0.80
CA THR A 53 -18.86 -0.40 -0.14
C THR A 53 -17.58 -1.00 0.43
N HIS A 54 -17.36 -0.95 1.75
CA HIS A 54 -16.37 -1.77 2.46
C HIS A 54 -16.61 -3.26 2.22
N SER A 55 -17.84 -3.72 2.44
CA SER A 55 -18.22 -5.12 2.23
C SER A 55 -18.03 -5.54 0.77
N LEU A 56 -18.37 -4.65 -0.17
CA LEU A 56 -18.13 -4.86 -1.60
C LEU A 56 -16.64 -4.96 -1.93
N ALA A 57 -15.79 -4.08 -1.37
CA ALA A 57 -14.36 -4.12 -1.57
C ALA A 57 -13.76 -5.45 -1.08
N VAL A 58 -14.14 -5.89 0.13
CA VAL A 58 -13.72 -7.19 0.68
C VAL A 58 -14.20 -8.35 -0.20
N PHE A 59 -15.45 -8.29 -0.69
CA PHE A 59 -15.99 -9.31 -1.59
C PHE A 59 -15.21 -9.40 -2.91
N LEU A 60 -14.91 -8.27 -3.56
CA LEU A 60 -14.13 -8.22 -4.79
C LEU A 60 -12.72 -8.81 -4.59
N VAL A 61 -12.08 -8.47 -3.47
CA VAL A 61 -10.78 -9.05 -3.11
C VAL A 61 -10.89 -10.56 -2.85
N GLY A 62 -11.97 -10.99 -2.19
CA GLY A 62 -12.24 -12.41 -1.96
C GLY A 62 -12.33 -13.19 -3.28
N ALA A 63 -13.02 -12.63 -4.28
CA ALA A 63 -13.11 -13.22 -5.60
C ALA A 63 -11.74 -13.42 -6.27
N CYS A 64 -10.73 -12.63 -5.93
CA CYS A 64 -9.36 -12.80 -6.42
C CYS A 64 -8.55 -13.82 -5.59
N ILE A 65 -8.74 -13.86 -4.27
CA ILE A 65 -7.89 -14.64 -3.36
C ILE A 65 -8.30 -16.12 -3.24
N PHE A 66 -9.59 -16.45 -3.41
CA PHE A 66 -10.07 -17.83 -3.20
C PHE A 66 -9.42 -18.88 -4.12
N GLY A 67 -9.04 -18.51 -5.35
CA GLY A 67 -8.29 -19.38 -6.25
C GLY A 67 -6.77 -19.30 -6.14
N GLY A 68 -6.27 -18.69 -5.06
CA GLY A 68 -4.85 -18.62 -4.75
C GLY A 68 -4.06 -17.72 -5.68
N ILE A 69 -2.74 -17.96 -5.74
CA ILE A 69 -1.81 -17.07 -6.44
C ILE A 69 -2.13 -16.91 -7.93
N LYS A 70 -2.65 -17.95 -8.59
CA LYS A 70 -3.03 -17.93 -10.01
C LYS A 70 -4.15 -16.91 -10.29
N TRP A 71 -5.12 -16.77 -9.39
CA TRP A 71 -6.23 -15.83 -9.56
C TRP A 71 -5.81 -14.41 -9.19
N ILE A 72 -4.98 -14.26 -8.16
CA ILE A 72 -4.34 -13.00 -7.79
C ILE A 72 -3.52 -12.45 -8.96
N GLU A 73 -2.71 -13.30 -9.59
CA GLU A 73 -1.89 -12.94 -10.75
C GLU A 73 -2.77 -12.51 -11.92
N LYS A 74 -3.77 -13.32 -12.31
CA LYS A 74 -4.72 -12.96 -13.38
C LYS A 74 -5.44 -11.63 -13.11
N ALA A 75 -5.85 -11.40 -11.87
CA ALA A 75 -6.48 -10.14 -11.49
C ALA A 75 -5.51 -8.97 -11.67
N ASN A 76 -4.28 -9.07 -11.16
CA ASN A 76 -3.27 -8.02 -11.29
C ASN A 76 -2.81 -7.79 -12.74
N MET A 77 -2.74 -8.83 -13.57
CA MET A 77 -2.46 -8.72 -15.01
C MET A 77 -3.53 -7.96 -15.79
N ILE A 78 -4.71 -7.74 -15.21
CA ILE A 78 -5.78 -6.95 -15.81
C ILE A 78 -5.86 -5.57 -15.12
N LEU A 79 -5.95 -5.55 -13.78
CA LEU A 79 -6.14 -4.34 -12.99
C LEU A 79 -4.96 -3.35 -13.13
N VAL A 80 -3.72 -3.82 -13.05
CA VAL A 80 -2.54 -2.95 -13.09
C VAL A 80 -2.35 -2.32 -14.47
N PRO A 81 -2.42 -3.06 -15.60
CA PRO A 81 -2.35 -2.43 -16.92
C PRO A 81 -3.51 -1.46 -17.21
N MET A 82 -4.74 -1.77 -16.77
CA MET A 82 -5.86 -0.84 -16.92
C MET A 82 -5.64 0.45 -16.12
N LEU A 83 -5.19 0.33 -14.87
CA LEU A 83 -4.79 1.48 -14.04
C LEU A 83 -3.76 2.33 -14.77
N LEU A 84 -2.69 1.71 -15.28
CA LEU A 84 -1.63 2.42 -15.98
C LEU A 84 -2.14 3.09 -17.27
N GLY A 85 -3.02 2.41 -18.02
CA GLY A 85 -3.67 2.98 -19.20
C GLY A 85 -4.49 4.23 -18.89
N ILE A 86 -5.27 4.19 -17.81
CA ILE A 86 -6.03 5.36 -17.33
C ILE A 86 -5.07 6.49 -16.90
N LEU A 87 -4.01 6.16 -16.17
CA LEU A 87 -3.03 7.14 -15.73
C LEU A 87 -2.32 7.81 -16.91
N ILE A 88 -1.83 7.05 -17.90
CA ILE A 88 -1.16 7.61 -19.08
C ILE A 88 -2.12 8.49 -19.88
N PHE A 89 -3.36 8.05 -20.06
CA PHE A 89 -4.40 8.83 -20.74
C PHE A 89 -4.67 10.16 -20.01
N THR A 90 -4.91 10.12 -18.70
CA THR A 90 -5.22 11.31 -17.90
C THR A 90 -4.02 12.24 -17.76
N PHE A 91 -2.80 11.69 -17.65
CA PHE A 91 -1.55 12.42 -17.71
C PHE A 91 -1.42 13.18 -19.03
N GLY A 92 -1.52 12.49 -20.17
CA GLY A 92 -1.46 13.12 -21.49
C GLY A 92 -2.51 14.22 -21.67
N TRP A 93 -3.75 13.96 -21.24
CA TRP A 93 -4.81 14.97 -21.23
C TRP A 93 -4.46 16.18 -20.36
N SER A 94 -3.92 15.99 -19.16
CA SER A 94 -3.60 17.06 -18.22
C SER A 94 -2.57 18.05 -18.79
N LEU A 95 -1.62 17.56 -19.60
CA LEU A 95 -0.60 18.39 -20.23
C LEU A 95 -1.16 19.31 -21.32
N THR A 96 -2.23 18.89 -22.01
CA THR A 96 -2.89 19.71 -23.06
C THR A 96 -3.64 20.92 -22.52
N ARG A 97 -3.81 21.01 -21.19
CA ARG A 97 -4.60 22.07 -20.57
C ARG A 97 -3.82 23.37 -20.50
N LYS A 98 -4.52 24.51 -20.71
CA LYS A 98 -3.94 25.85 -20.57
C LYS A 98 -3.45 26.06 -19.13
N TYR A 99 -2.25 26.61 -18.94
CA TYR A 99 -1.63 26.80 -17.63
C TYR A 99 -1.16 25.51 -16.93
N SER A 100 -1.13 24.37 -17.61
CA SER A 100 -0.56 23.12 -17.07
C SER A 100 0.92 23.28 -16.71
N GLU A 101 1.64 24.09 -17.48
CA GLU A 101 3.04 24.43 -17.30
C GLU A 101 3.30 25.16 -15.97
N VAL A 102 2.32 25.91 -15.46
CA VAL A 102 2.45 26.61 -14.18
C VAL A 102 2.48 25.62 -13.02
N GLY A 103 1.63 24.59 -13.07
CA GLY A 103 1.61 23.51 -12.07
C GLY A 103 2.89 22.66 -12.10
N ILE A 104 3.38 22.33 -13.30
CA ILE A 104 4.65 21.60 -13.48
C ILE A 104 5.82 22.42 -12.97
N THR A 105 5.88 23.70 -13.34
CA THR A 105 6.90 24.64 -12.86
C THR A 105 6.87 24.73 -11.35
N PHE A 106 5.69 24.81 -10.74
CA PHE A 106 5.56 24.82 -9.29
C PHE A 106 6.13 23.54 -8.65
N LEU A 107 5.78 22.36 -9.18
CA LEU A 107 6.23 21.07 -8.65
C LEU A 107 7.76 20.92 -8.69
N PHE A 108 8.42 21.41 -9.74
CA PHE A 108 9.86 21.27 -9.94
C PHE A 108 10.69 22.50 -9.56
N THR A 109 10.08 23.55 -8.99
CA THR A 109 10.85 24.71 -8.49
C THR A 109 11.27 24.45 -7.05
N PRO A 110 12.55 24.15 -6.76
CA PRO A 110 12.99 23.89 -5.41
C PRO A 110 12.95 25.17 -4.57
N TYR A 111 12.39 25.08 -3.37
CA TYR A 111 12.52 26.10 -2.34
C TYR A 111 13.58 25.66 -1.32
N TRP A 112 14.83 26.07 -1.51
CA TRP A 112 15.97 25.62 -0.70
C TRP A 112 15.81 25.89 0.80
N GLY A 113 15.05 26.94 1.18
CA GLY A 113 14.72 27.22 2.58
C GLY A 113 13.99 26.06 3.28
N SER A 114 13.22 25.25 2.54
CA SER A 114 12.51 24.10 3.10
C SER A 114 13.44 22.96 3.56
N MET A 115 14.66 22.86 3.00
CA MET A 115 15.63 21.83 3.37
C MET A 115 16.12 21.96 4.81
N PHE A 116 16.02 23.16 5.39
CA PHE A 116 16.34 23.44 6.79
C PHE A 116 15.19 23.09 7.75
N SER A 117 14.01 22.76 7.23
CA SER A 117 12.88 22.34 8.06
C SER A 117 12.95 20.84 8.35
N PRO A 118 13.08 20.40 9.62
CA PRO A 118 13.03 18.98 9.96
C PRO A 118 11.73 18.30 9.52
N SER A 119 10.61 19.05 9.51
CA SER A 119 9.31 18.52 9.08
C SER A 119 9.29 18.04 7.64
N LEU A 120 10.09 18.65 6.74
CA LEU A 120 10.19 18.23 5.34
C LEU A 120 10.76 16.81 5.24
N TRP A 121 11.87 16.57 5.96
CA TRP A 121 12.55 15.27 5.94
C TRP A 121 11.71 14.18 6.58
N VAL A 122 11.00 14.49 7.66
CA VAL A 122 10.08 13.55 8.29
C VAL A 122 8.90 13.24 7.37
N ALA A 123 8.30 14.24 6.72
CA ALA A 123 7.22 14.01 5.75
C ALA A 123 7.70 13.15 4.57
N ALA A 124 8.89 13.42 4.03
CA ALA A 124 9.47 12.66 2.93
C ALA A 124 9.79 11.21 3.32
N ALA A 125 10.41 11.00 4.49
CA ALA A 125 10.74 9.67 4.98
C ALA A 125 9.49 8.85 5.31
N SER A 126 8.47 9.48 5.92
CA SER A 126 7.17 8.85 6.18
C SER A 126 6.50 8.45 4.87
N GLN A 127 6.36 9.39 3.93
CA GLN A 127 5.76 9.13 2.62
C GLN A 127 6.42 7.95 1.92
N ASN A 128 7.76 7.93 1.84
CA ASN A 128 8.48 6.85 1.18
C ASN A 128 8.30 5.48 1.87
N ALA A 129 8.23 5.46 3.20
CA ALA A 129 8.00 4.22 3.95
C ALA A 129 6.60 3.63 3.70
N PHE A 130 5.56 4.46 3.72
CA PHE A 130 4.18 4.04 3.44
C PHE A 130 3.96 3.69 1.97
N ASP A 131 4.46 4.51 1.04
CA ASP A 131 4.28 4.34 -0.41
C ASP A 131 4.87 3.01 -0.90
N THR A 132 6.03 2.63 -0.35
CA THR A 132 6.66 1.34 -0.68
C THR A 132 6.16 0.17 0.15
N GLY A 133 5.33 0.39 1.18
CA GLY A 133 4.91 -0.66 2.12
C GLY A 133 6.08 -1.31 2.88
N ALA A 134 7.18 -0.58 3.06
CA ALA A 134 8.40 -1.10 3.66
C ALA A 134 8.14 -1.63 5.07
N ALA A 135 8.53 -2.88 5.33
CA ALA A 135 8.32 -3.58 6.60
C ALA A 135 6.88 -3.95 6.98
N MET A 136 5.92 -3.91 6.04
CA MET A 136 4.59 -4.53 6.24
C MET A 136 4.60 -6.06 6.11
N ALA A 137 5.77 -6.68 5.90
CA ALA A 137 5.96 -8.11 5.58
C ALA A 137 5.27 -8.59 4.28
N LEU A 138 4.74 -7.67 3.47
CA LEU A 138 4.13 -7.92 2.16
C LEU A 138 5.09 -8.65 1.22
N PHE A 139 6.27 -8.07 0.98
CA PHE A 139 7.27 -8.66 0.08
C PHE A 139 7.84 -9.98 0.58
N ILE A 140 8.00 -10.14 1.90
CA ILE A 140 8.42 -11.42 2.49
C ILE A 140 7.38 -12.49 2.22
N SER A 141 6.10 -12.14 2.36
CA SER A 141 4.99 -13.06 2.11
C SER A 141 4.89 -13.45 0.64
N TYR A 142 5.10 -12.51 -0.28
CA TYR A 142 5.18 -12.82 -1.71
C TYR A 142 6.44 -13.62 -2.09
N SER A 143 7.55 -13.39 -1.39
CA SER A 143 8.80 -14.12 -1.64
C SER A 143 8.69 -15.62 -1.36
N ALA A 144 7.69 -16.05 -0.59
CA ALA A 144 7.38 -17.47 -0.39
C ALA A 144 7.01 -18.19 -1.71
N TYR A 145 6.62 -17.44 -2.75
CA TYR A 145 6.35 -17.98 -4.08
C TYR A 145 7.52 -17.84 -5.07
N PHE A 146 8.64 -17.27 -4.63
CA PHE A 146 9.80 -17.03 -5.48
C PHE A 146 10.83 -18.15 -5.35
N ASN A 147 11.63 -18.31 -6.40
CA ASN A 147 12.82 -19.15 -6.41
C ASN A 147 14.09 -18.29 -6.53
N ARG A 148 15.26 -18.93 -6.44
CA ARG A 148 16.58 -18.27 -6.47
C ARG A 148 16.85 -17.48 -7.76
N LYS A 149 16.13 -17.73 -8.86
CA LYS A 149 16.31 -17.07 -10.16
C LYS A 149 15.48 -15.79 -10.32
N ASN A 150 14.50 -15.53 -9.44
CA ASN A 150 13.67 -14.32 -9.55
C ASN A 150 14.50 -13.04 -9.38
N GLY A 151 15.57 -13.10 -8.57
CA GLY A 151 16.49 -12.01 -8.30
C GLY A 151 15.93 -10.98 -7.32
N SER A 152 16.27 -11.15 -6.03
CA SER A 152 15.80 -10.29 -4.93
C SER A 152 16.30 -8.86 -5.02
N VAL A 153 17.55 -8.64 -5.44
CA VAL A 153 18.16 -7.30 -5.55
C VAL A 153 17.54 -6.55 -6.71
N ARG A 154 17.41 -7.21 -7.88
CA ARG A 154 16.76 -6.63 -9.05
C ARG A 154 15.31 -6.25 -8.75
N LEU A 155 14.52 -7.17 -8.19
CA LEU A 155 13.11 -6.89 -7.86
C LEU A 155 12.97 -5.82 -6.76
N GLY A 156 13.80 -5.90 -5.71
CA GLY A 156 13.83 -4.91 -4.62
C GLY A 156 14.27 -3.52 -5.06
N THR A 157 14.90 -3.39 -6.23
CA THR A 157 15.26 -2.10 -6.84
C THR A 157 14.18 -1.62 -7.83
N MET A 158 13.75 -2.50 -8.74
CA MET A 158 12.85 -2.15 -9.84
C MET A 158 11.42 -1.87 -9.37
N ILE A 159 10.89 -2.62 -8.39
CA ILE A 159 9.52 -2.43 -7.91
C ILE A 159 9.34 -1.03 -7.26
N PRO A 160 10.18 -0.60 -6.28
CA PRO A 160 10.06 0.74 -5.72
C PRO A 160 10.34 1.85 -6.74
N MET A 161 11.25 1.64 -7.70
CA MET A 161 11.49 2.61 -8.77
C MET A 161 10.24 2.80 -9.64
N GLY A 162 9.59 1.70 -10.05
CA GLY A 162 8.33 1.75 -10.79
C GLY A 162 7.22 2.45 -10.00
N ASN A 163 7.12 2.18 -8.69
CA ASN A 163 6.20 2.86 -7.80
C ASN A 163 6.42 4.39 -7.80
N ASN A 164 7.67 4.83 -7.61
CA ASN A 164 8.01 6.25 -7.59
C ASN A 164 7.77 6.95 -8.93
N MET A 165 7.98 6.25 -10.06
CA MET A 165 7.64 6.77 -11.39
C MET A 165 6.13 7.00 -11.54
N VAL A 166 5.31 6.06 -11.07
CA VAL A 166 3.85 6.21 -11.04
C VAL A 166 3.44 7.37 -10.14
N SER A 167 4.01 7.47 -8.93
CA SER A 167 3.78 8.60 -8.01
C SER A 167 4.12 9.95 -8.65
N LEU A 168 5.23 10.03 -9.42
CA LEU A 168 5.61 11.24 -10.14
C LEU A 168 4.62 11.59 -11.27
N LEU A 169 4.17 10.61 -12.05
CA LEU A 169 3.15 10.82 -13.09
C LEU A 169 1.82 11.29 -12.50
N CYS A 170 1.40 10.70 -11.37
CA CYS A 170 0.23 11.14 -10.62
C CYS A 170 0.40 12.59 -10.14
N ALA A 171 1.55 12.94 -9.55
CA ALA A 171 1.84 14.29 -9.11
C ALA A 171 1.76 15.28 -10.27
N LEU A 172 2.40 15.01 -11.41
CA LEU A 172 2.32 15.87 -12.59
C LEU A 172 0.89 16.05 -13.07
N THR A 173 0.14 14.95 -13.17
CA THR A 173 -1.27 14.97 -13.58
C THR A 173 -2.12 15.86 -12.67
N ILE A 174 -1.97 15.72 -11.35
CA ILE A 174 -2.71 16.49 -10.35
C ILE A 174 -2.29 17.96 -10.37
N PHE A 175 -1.00 18.27 -10.30
CA PHE A 175 -0.51 19.65 -10.29
C PHE A 175 -0.89 20.39 -11.59
N SER A 176 -0.73 19.77 -12.75
CA SER A 176 -1.16 20.34 -14.04
C SER A 176 -2.67 20.59 -14.05
N THR A 177 -3.48 19.62 -13.64
CA THR A 177 -4.94 19.73 -13.67
C THR A 177 -5.48 20.77 -12.69
N VAL A 178 -5.01 20.75 -11.44
CA VAL A 178 -5.47 21.66 -10.37
C VAL A 178 -5.10 23.10 -10.71
N PHE A 179 -3.83 23.38 -11.05
CA PHE A 179 -3.40 24.74 -11.38
C PHE A 179 -4.12 25.25 -12.64
N SER A 180 -4.18 24.43 -13.69
CA SER A 180 -4.89 24.78 -14.92
C SER A 180 -6.35 25.17 -14.63
N THR A 181 -7.04 24.36 -13.85
CA THR A 181 -8.47 24.55 -13.57
C THR A 181 -8.72 25.77 -12.70
N LEU A 182 -7.98 25.92 -11.61
CA LEU A 182 -8.19 27.01 -10.66
C LEU A 182 -7.76 28.37 -11.23
N ILE A 183 -6.69 28.44 -12.02
CA ILE A 183 -6.29 29.70 -12.67
C ILE A 183 -7.35 30.16 -13.68
N GLN A 184 -7.98 29.22 -14.40
CA GLN A 184 -9.02 29.56 -15.38
C GLN A 184 -10.34 29.99 -14.73
N ASN A 185 -10.74 29.35 -13.64
CA ASN A 185 -12.06 29.55 -13.03
C ASN A 185 -12.03 30.49 -11.82
N SER A 186 -10.85 30.78 -11.27
CA SER A 186 -10.65 31.67 -10.12
C SER A 186 -9.38 32.52 -10.32
N PRO A 187 -9.39 33.48 -11.26
CA PRO A 187 -8.19 34.22 -11.66
C PRO A 187 -7.60 35.11 -10.56
N THR A 188 -8.36 35.38 -9.49
CA THR A 188 -7.89 36.11 -8.30
C THR A 188 -7.13 35.23 -7.31
N LEU A 189 -7.11 33.90 -7.51
CA LEU A 189 -6.47 32.95 -6.60
C LEU A 189 -4.95 32.96 -6.80
N THR A 190 -4.22 33.25 -5.73
CA THR A 190 -2.75 33.20 -5.75
C THR A 190 -2.26 31.76 -5.82
N ARG A 191 -1.01 31.56 -6.25
CA ARG A 191 -0.36 30.23 -6.20
C ARG A 191 -0.38 29.63 -4.80
N SER A 192 -0.17 30.46 -3.77
CA SER A 192 -0.27 30.02 -2.37
C SER A 192 -1.69 29.60 -1.98
N GLY A 193 -2.72 30.25 -2.52
CA GLY A 193 -4.12 29.84 -2.36
C GLY A 193 -4.40 28.48 -2.99
N ILE A 194 -3.90 28.23 -4.20
CA ILE A 194 -3.99 26.92 -4.88
C ILE A 194 -3.34 25.83 -4.03
N VAL A 195 -2.13 26.08 -3.53
CA VAL A 195 -1.41 25.12 -2.68
C VAL A 195 -2.17 24.84 -1.39
N LYS A 196 -2.79 25.85 -0.79
CA LYS A 196 -3.62 25.67 0.41
C LYS A 196 -4.83 24.76 0.15
N ILE A 197 -5.44 24.85 -1.04
CA ILE A 197 -6.50 23.92 -1.47
C ILE A 197 -5.93 22.50 -1.63
N MET A 198 -4.77 22.35 -2.27
CA MET A 198 -4.12 21.05 -2.42
C MET A 198 -3.68 20.43 -1.08
N GLN A 199 -3.37 21.27 -0.10
CA GLN A 199 -3.03 20.88 1.27
C GLN A 199 -4.24 20.77 2.20
N SER A 200 -5.47 20.98 1.68
CA SER A 200 -6.68 20.85 2.48
C SER A 200 -6.90 19.38 2.84
N ASN A 201 -6.35 19.00 4.00
CA ASN A 201 -6.53 17.68 4.55
C ASN A 201 -7.81 17.72 5.39
N GLY A 202 -8.92 17.32 4.79
CA GLY A 202 -10.09 16.89 5.57
C GLY A 202 -9.72 15.73 6.52
N PRO A 203 -10.61 15.35 7.46
CA PRO A 203 -10.36 14.21 8.36
C PRO A 203 -9.92 12.96 7.59
N GLY A 204 -8.81 12.33 7.99
CA GLY A 204 -8.26 11.13 7.33
C GLY A 204 -7.70 11.36 5.91
N SER A 205 -7.13 12.55 5.63
CA SER A 205 -6.55 12.90 4.31
C SER A 205 -7.56 12.85 3.15
N THR A 206 -8.83 13.10 3.44
CA THR A 206 -9.94 13.00 2.47
C THR A 206 -10.15 14.22 1.60
N GLY A 207 -9.64 15.38 2.02
CA GLY A 207 -10.06 16.67 1.48
C GLY A 207 -9.77 16.85 -0.01
N LEU A 208 -8.53 16.66 -0.46
CA LEU A 208 -8.24 16.81 -1.89
C LEU A 208 -9.03 15.81 -2.75
N THR A 209 -8.93 14.52 -2.43
CA THR A 209 -9.46 13.43 -3.25
C THR A 209 -10.98 13.38 -3.30
N PHE A 210 -11.66 13.47 -2.15
CA PHE A 210 -13.11 13.25 -2.07
C PHE A 210 -13.92 14.54 -2.04
N THR A 211 -13.30 15.67 -1.73
CA THR A 211 -13.97 16.99 -1.74
C THR A 211 -13.61 17.78 -2.99
N TRP A 212 -12.31 17.98 -3.26
CA TRP A 212 -11.89 18.92 -4.31
C TRP A 212 -11.83 18.31 -5.71
N ILE A 213 -11.39 17.06 -5.89
CA ILE A 213 -11.32 16.45 -7.23
C ILE A 213 -12.67 16.46 -7.96
N PRO A 214 -13.81 16.09 -7.34
CA PRO A 214 -15.11 16.20 -8.00
C PRO A 214 -15.43 17.64 -8.47
N VAL A 215 -15.10 18.65 -7.67
CA VAL A 215 -15.32 20.07 -7.97
C VAL A 215 -14.41 20.52 -9.12
N LEU A 216 -13.13 20.15 -9.07
CA LEU A 216 -12.16 20.47 -10.11
C LEU A 216 -12.57 19.90 -11.46
N PHE A 217 -13.07 18.66 -11.49
CA PHE A 217 -13.57 18.09 -12.73
C PHE A 217 -14.90 18.70 -13.17
N ALA A 218 -15.74 19.21 -12.27
CA ALA A 218 -16.96 19.93 -12.66
C ALA A 218 -16.65 21.16 -13.54
N TYR A 219 -15.55 21.86 -13.27
CA TYR A 219 -15.09 23.00 -14.07
C TYR A 219 -14.64 22.64 -15.49
N VAL A 220 -14.33 21.36 -15.76
CA VAL A 220 -14.01 20.88 -17.11
C VAL A 220 -15.28 20.77 -17.98
N GLY A 221 -16.47 20.79 -17.38
CA GLY A 221 -17.75 20.65 -18.07
C GLY A 221 -18.15 19.20 -18.29
N GLY A 222 -18.86 18.91 -19.40
CA GLY A 222 -19.45 17.58 -19.64
C GLY A 222 -18.45 16.42 -19.65
N PHE A 223 -17.24 16.65 -20.17
CA PHE A 223 -16.17 15.65 -20.16
C PHE A 223 -15.55 15.44 -18.76
N GLY A 224 -15.71 16.40 -17.85
CA GLY A 224 -15.25 16.30 -16.47
C GLY A 224 -15.80 15.11 -15.72
N ARG A 225 -17.05 14.72 -15.98
CA ARG A 225 -17.65 13.53 -15.37
C ARG A 225 -16.92 12.24 -15.76
N VAL A 226 -16.51 12.12 -17.02
CA VAL A 226 -15.73 10.98 -17.52
C VAL A 226 -14.38 10.94 -16.82
N LEU A 227 -13.70 12.08 -16.71
CA LEU A 227 -12.40 12.17 -16.04
C LEU A 227 -12.49 11.86 -14.54
N CYS A 228 -13.53 12.34 -13.86
CA CYS A 228 -13.81 12.04 -12.46
C CYS A 228 -14.04 10.53 -12.26
N SER A 229 -14.84 9.92 -13.14
CA SER A 229 -15.05 8.47 -13.15
C SER A 229 -13.75 7.70 -13.37
N LEU A 230 -12.94 8.09 -14.36
CA LEU A 230 -11.64 7.45 -14.61
C LEU A 230 -10.69 7.61 -13.42
N PHE A 231 -10.67 8.77 -12.77
CA PHE A 231 -9.86 9.01 -11.59
C PHE A 231 -10.23 8.08 -10.42
N PHE A 232 -11.51 7.98 -10.07
CA PHE A 232 -11.95 7.09 -9.00
C PHE A 232 -11.88 5.61 -9.38
N LEU A 233 -12.01 5.27 -10.66
CA LEU A 233 -11.76 3.93 -11.16
C LEU A 233 -10.28 3.54 -11.00
N CYS A 234 -9.37 4.44 -11.36
CA CYS A 234 -7.93 4.29 -11.16
C CYS A 234 -7.59 4.07 -9.67
N LEU A 235 -8.13 4.91 -8.78
CA LEU A 235 -7.98 4.75 -7.33
C LEU A 235 -8.58 3.44 -6.81
N SER A 236 -9.71 3.00 -7.37
CA SER A 236 -10.35 1.73 -7.00
C SER A 236 -9.48 0.55 -7.39
N PHE A 237 -8.89 0.56 -8.60
CA PHE A 237 -7.95 -0.48 -9.02
C PHE A 237 -6.71 -0.49 -8.13
N ALA A 238 -6.10 0.68 -7.87
CA ALA A 238 -4.94 0.79 -6.99
C ALA A 238 -5.24 0.23 -5.59
N GLY A 239 -6.38 0.62 -5.02
CA GLY A 239 -6.83 0.18 -3.71
C GLY A 239 -7.12 -1.32 -3.66
N ILE A 240 -7.79 -1.89 -4.66
CA ILE A 240 -8.07 -3.33 -4.73
C ILE A 240 -6.78 -4.12 -4.84
N THR A 241 -5.84 -3.73 -5.71
CA THR A 241 -4.57 -4.46 -5.87
C THR A 241 -3.74 -4.45 -4.59
N SER A 242 -3.70 -3.33 -3.87
CA SER A 242 -3.04 -3.25 -2.57
C SER A 242 -3.75 -4.10 -1.51
N LEU A 243 -5.08 -4.02 -1.44
CA LEU A 243 -5.87 -4.78 -0.48
C LEU A 243 -5.75 -6.30 -0.70
N ILE A 244 -5.65 -6.77 -1.95
CA ILE A 244 -5.33 -8.18 -2.27
C ILE A 244 -4.04 -8.59 -1.58
N GLY A 245 -2.96 -7.79 -1.70
CA GLY A 245 -1.69 -8.09 -1.05
C GLY A 245 -1.78 -8.16 0.47
N HIS A 246 -2.48 -7.21 1.09
CA HIS A 246 -2.61 -7.18 2.56
C HIS A 246 -3.45 -8.33 3.11
N VAL A 247 -4.53 -8.70 2.43
CA VAL A 247 -5.31 -9.88 2.82
C VAL A 247 -4.49 -11.14 2.59
N GLN A 248 -3.75 -11.23 1.47
CA GLN A 248 -2.89 -12.38 1.17
C GLN A 248 -1.79 -12.59 2.23
N LEU A 249 -1.22 -11.52 2.78
CA LEU A 249 -0.32 -11.58 3.94
C LEU A 249 -0.98 -12.28 5.15
N THR A 250 -2.27 -12.02 5.40
CA THR A 250 -3.02 -12.71 6.45
C THR A 250 -3.26 -14.18 6.09
N VAL A 251 -3.60 -14.48 4.83
CA VAL A 251 -3.81 -15.84 4.33
C VAL A 251 -2.55 -16.69 4.49
N ILE A 252 -1.38 -16.20 4.09
CA ILE A 252 -0.12 -16.95 4.21
C ILE A 252 0.20 -17.23 5.67
N THR A 253 0.04 -16.23 6.54
CA THR A 253 0.25 -16.41 7.99
C THR A 253 -0.70 -17.48 8.56
N ALA A 254 -1.96 -17.50 8.12
CA ALA A 254 -2.93 -18.51 8.54
C ALA A 254 -2.60 -19.90 7.99
N LYS A 255 -2.03 -19.99 6.77
CA LYS A 255 -1.52 -21.25 6.20
C LYS A 255 -0.31 -21.78 6.96
N ASP A 256 0.59 -20.91 7.43
CA ASP A 256 1.73 -21.29 8.27
C ASP A 256 1.29 -21.89 9.61
N LEU A 257 0.10 -21.51 10.09
CA LEU A 257 -0.57 -22.11 11.26
C LEU A 257 -1.33 -23.42 10.93
N GLY A 258 -1.19 -23.94 9.71
CA GLY A 258 -1.74 -25.23 9.28
C GLY A 258 -3.12 -25.19 8.60
N LEU A 259 -3.70 -24.00 8.36
CA LEU A 259 -4.99 -23.90 7.67
C LEU A 259 -4.84 -24.16 6.15
N SER A 260 -5.83 -24.82 5.55
CA SER A 260 -5.91 -24.92 4.09
C SER A 260 -6.11 -23.55 3.45
N HIS A 261 -5.72 -23.38 2.18
CA HIS A 261 -5.81 -22.09 1.48
C HIS A 261 -7.20 -21.46 1.55
N ARG A 262 -8.27 -22.24 1.32
CA ARG A 262 -9.65 -21.74 1.37
C ARG A 262 -10.08 -21.32 2.78
N GLN A 263 -9.69 -22.07 3.80
CA GLN A 263 -9.97 -21.71 5.20
C GLN A 263 -9.21 -20.44 5.61
N ALA A 264 -7.94 -20.34 5.23
CA ALA A 264 -7.10 -19.18 5.47
C ALA A 264 -7.62 -17.93 4.73
N ALA A 265 -8.05 -18.08 3.48
CA ALA A 265 -8.68 -17.02 2.69
C ALA A 265 -9.97 -16.53 3.35
N PHE A 266 -10.86 -17.45 3.73
CA PHE A 266 -12.10 -17.10 4.43
C PHE A 266 -11.82 -16.39 5.74
N ALA A 267 -10.91 -16.91 6.57
CA ALA A 267 -10.53 -16.30 7.83
C ALA A 267 -9.95 -14.89 7.63
N GLY A 268 -9.05 -14.71 6.67
CA GLY A 268 -8.46 -13.41 6.35
C GLY A 268 -9.51 -12.39 5.93
N LEU A 269 -10.38 -12.75 4.99
CA LEU A 269 -11.47 -11.89 4.52
C LEU A 269 -12.48 -11.56 5.62
N PHE A 270 -12.85 -12.56 6.42
CA PHE A 270 -13.77 -12.39 7.54
C PHE A 270 -13.21 -11.44 8.60
N LEU A 271 -11.93 -11.61 8.98
CA LEU A 271 -11.27 -10.72 9.93
C LEU A 271 -11.15 -9.29 9.38
N THR A 272 -10.79 -9.13 8.11
CA THR A 272 -10.76 -7.80 7.45
C THR A 272 -12.15 -7.15 7.44
N LEU A 273 -13.20 -7.92 7.15
CA LEU A 273 -14.58 -7.43 7.16
C LEU A 273 -14.97 -6.94 8.56
N ILE A 274 -14.86 -7.81 9.57
CA ILE A 274 -15.31 -7.55 10.94
C ILE A 274 -14.52 -6.41 11.59
N PHE A 275 -13.19 -6.43 11.50
CA PHE A 275 -12.38 -5.37 12.09
C PHE A 275 -12.47 -4.05 11.31
N GLY A 276 -12.93 -4.08 10.06
CA GLY A 276 -13.18 -2.87 9.27
C GLY A 276 -14.51 -2.18 9.60
N LEU A 277 -15.48 -2.89 10.18
CA LEU A 277 -16.80 -2.33 10.49
C LEU A 277 -16.74 -1.10 11.40
N PRO A 278 -15.98 -1.06 12.52
CA PRO A 278 -15.89 0.13 13.36
C PRO A 278 -15.41 1.37 12.58
N SER A 279 -14.42 1.20 11.70
CA SER A 279 -13.91 2.26 10.83
C SER A 279 -14.90 2.66 9.73
N ALA A 280 -15.74 1.73 9.27
CA ALA A 280 -16.81 2.01 8.32
C ALA A 280 -17.98 2.79 8.96
N PHE A 281 -18.27 2.57 10.24
CA PHE A 281 -19.30 3.32 10.97
C PHE A 281 -18.82 4.69 11.47
N SER A 282 -17.52 4.86 11.72
CA SER A 282 -16.99 6.08 12.32
C SER A 282 -15.67 6.50 11.70
N ILE A 283 -15.66 7.68 11.07
CA ILE A 283 -14.46 8.30 10.52
C ILE A 283 -13.39 8.60 11.59
N ASN A 284 -13.81 8.83 12.84
CA ASN A 284 -12.88 9.04 13.95
C ASN A 284 -12.15 7.74 14.29
N VAL A 285 -12.86 6.60 14.24
CA VAL A 285 -12.22 5.28 14.42
C VAL A 285 -11.29 4.99 13.25
N LEU A 286 -11.69 5.31 12.01
CA LEU A 286 -10.83 5.18 10.84
C LEU A 286 -9.52 5.98 11.00
N THR A 287 -9.62 7.23 11.45
CA THR A 287 -8.45 8.12 11.64
C THR A 287 -7.56 7.63 12.78
N ASN A 288 -8.13 7.17 13.89
CA ASN A 288 -7.37 6.51 14.95
C ASN A 288 -6.62 5.28 14.42
N GLN A 289 -7.30 4.40 13.68
CA GLN A 289 -6.67 3.19 13.15
C GLN A 289 -5.56 3.51 12.15
N ASP A 290 -5.73 4.49 11.28
CA ASP A 290 -4.66 4.97 10.38
C ASP A 290 -3.43 5.42 11.18
N ASN A 291 -3.64 6.17 12.27
CA ASN A 291 -2.57 6.60 13.16
C ASN A 291 -1.88 5.42 13.86
N VAL A 292 -2.65 4.50 14.44
CA VAL A 292 -2.14 3.35 15.20
C VAL A 292 -1.32 2.41 14.32
N TRP A 293 -1.83 2.08 13.13
CA TRP A 293 -1.14 1.21 12.19
C TRP A 293 0.04 1.90 11.52
N GLY A 294 0.07 3.24 11.48
CA GLY A 294 1.25 3.98 11.08
C GLY A 294 2.46 3.72 11.97
N PHE A 295 2.28 3.69 13.29
CA PHE A 295 3.35 3.28 14.22
C PHE A 295 3.77 1.81 14.03
N ALA A 296 2.85 0.92 13.65
CA ALA A 296 3.16 -0.50 13.39
C ALA A 296 4.26 -0.63 12.35
N LEU A 297 4.16 0.17 11.28
CA LEU A 297 5.05 0.13 10.14
C LEU A 297 6.49 0.41 10.57
N MET A 298 6.67 1.48 11.34
CA MET A 298 7.97 1.96 11.80
C MET A 298 8.61 0.98 12.77
N LEU A 299 7.83 0.47 13.73
CA LEU A 299 8.29 -0.52 14.70
C LEU A 299 8.68 -1.85 14.02
N SER A 300 7.86 -2.32 13.07
CA SER A 300 8.14 -3.51 12.27
C SER A 300 9.41 -3.33 11.43
N GLY A 301 9.62 -2.14 10.86
CA GLY A 301 10.83 -1.79 10.12
C GLY A 301 12.09 -1.83 10.97
N LEU A 302 12.04 -1.25 12.17
CA LEU A 302 13.14 -1.32 13.13
C LEU A 302 13.41 -2.74 13.61
N ALA A 303 12.37 -3.55 13.84
CA ALA A 303 12.52 -4.95 14.20
C ALA A 303 13.21 -5.75 13.08
N MET A 304 12.80 -5.56 11.82
CA MET A 304 13.43 -6.20 10.66
C MET A 304 14.89 -5.77 10.49
N ALA A 305 15.18 -4.47 10.62
CA ALA A 305 16.56 -3.97 10.61
C ALA A 305 17.37 -4.58 11.75
N GLY A 306 16.79 -4.68 12.94
CA GLY A 306 17.37 -5.33 14.12
C GLY A 306 17.76 -6.79 13.86
N LEU A 307 16.92 -7.57 13.19
CA LEU A 307 17.24 -8.95 12.81
C LEU A 307 18.46 -9.03 11.88
N VAL A 308 18.54 -8.14 10.88
CA VAL A 308 19.70 -8.06 9.98
C VAL A 308 20.96 -7.64 10.74
N LEU A 309 20.84 -6.72 11.68
CA LEU A 309 21.94 -6.27 12.54
C LEU A 309 22.47 -7.41 13.42
N ILE A 310 21.59 -8.17 14.06
CA ILE A 310 21.94 -9.32 14.91
C ILE A 310 22.60 -10.43 14.09
N TYR A 311 22.09 -10.71 12.88
CA TYR A 311 22.69 -11.70 11.97
C TYR A 311 24.09 -11.30 11.46
N GLY A 312 24.39 -9.99 11.48
CA GLY A 312 25.58 -9.41 10.88
C GLY A 312 25.29 -8.92 9.47
N PRO A 313 25.17 -7.60 9.23
CA PRO A 313 24.77 -7.02 7.94
C PRO A 313 25.67 -7.43 6.76
N MET A 314 26.98 -7.56 6.98
CA MET A 314 27.92 -8.05 5.98
C MET A 314 27.66 -9.52 5.62
N LYS A 315 27.38 -10.35 6.63
CA LYS A 315 27.06 -11.77 6.45
C LYS A 315 25.71 -11.91 5.74
N TYR A 316 24.71 -11.12 6.11
CA TYR A 316 23.40 -11.10 5.45
C TYR A 316 23.54 -10.77 3.96
N ARG A 317 24.21 -9.66 3.65
CA ARG A 317 24.46 -9.22 2.27
C ARG A 317 25.15 -10.31 1.44
N LYS A 318 26.21 -10.92 1.98
CA LYS A 318 26.99 -11.91 1.24
C LYS A 318 26.22 -13.22 1.09
N VAL A 319 25.82 -13.83 2.20
CA VAL A 319 25.30 -15.21 2.24
C VAL A 319 23.83 -15.28 1.82
N ILE A 320 22.97 -14.42 2.35
CA ILE A 320 21.51 -14.50 2.13
C ILE A 320 21.09 -13.90 0.79
N VAL A 321 21.84 -12.90 0.30
CA VAL A 321 21.47 -12.15 -0.89
C VAL A 321 22.36 -12.51 -2.08
N ASN A 322 23.65 -12.17 -2.02
CA ASN A 322 24.54 -12.28 -3.20
C ASN A 322 24.87 -13.73 -3.58
N ASP A 323 25.23 -14.57 -2.61
CA ASP A 323 25.64 -15.96 -2.85
C ASP A 323 24.41 -16.88 -3.05
N PHE A 324 23.25 -16.47 -2.52
CA PHE A 324 22.01 -17.22 -2.69
C PHE A 324 21.33 -16.97 -4.04
N GLY A 325 21.28 -15.73 -4.53
CA GLY A 325 20.64 -15.42 -5.82
C GLY A 325 21.36 -16.04 -7.02
N ILE A 326 20.61 -16.61 -7.99
CA ILE A 326 21.16 -17.12 -9.24
C ILE A 326 20.85 -16.12 -10.35
N GLY A 327 21.88 -15.49 -10.93
CA GLY A 327 21.72 -14.50 -12.01
C GLY A 327 21.11 -13.16 -11.55
N ASP A 328 21.19 -12.85 -10.26
CA ASP A 328 20.72 -11.58 -9.68
C ASP A 328 21.79 -10.49 -9.77
N TRP A 329 21.39 -9.24 -9.51
CA TRP A 329 22.31 -8.15 -9.29
C TRP A 329 23.03 -8.28 -7.96
N THR A 330 24.26 -7.78 -7.90
CA THR A 330 25.01 -7.78 -6.63
C THR A 330 24.56 -6.61 -5.75
N LEU A 331 24.18 -6.91 -4.51
CA LEU A 331 23.83 -5.88 -3.54
C LEU A 331 25.11 -5.10 -3.19
N PRO A 332 25.17 -3.77 -3.35
CA PRO A 332 26.38 -3.00 -3.11
C PRO A 332 26.73 -2.94 -1.62
N ILE A 333 28.00 -2.71 -1.28
CA ILE A 333 28.42 -2.60 0.12
C ILE A 333 27.81 -1.38 0.84
N VAL A 334 27.47 -0.34 0.09
CA VAL A 334 26.77 0.86 0.61
C VAL A 334 25.47 0.48 1.32
N TRP A 335 24.78 -0.58 0.87
CA TRP A 335 23.57 -1.06 1.53
C TRP A 335 23.79 -1.43 3.01
N VAL A 336 25.00 -1.91 3.36
CA VAL A 336 25.34 -2.25 4.74
C VAL A 336 25.32 -1.00 5.63
N PHE A 337 25.87 0.12 5.15
CA PHE A 337 25.77 1.40 5.86
C PHE A 337 24.31 1.86 5.95
N MET A 338 23.53 1.72 4.87
CA MET A 338 22.12 2.11 4.87
C MET A 338 21.30 1.34 5.91
N ILE A 339 21.40 0.00 5.94
CA ILE A 339 20.62 -0.83 6.87
C ILE A 339 21.11 -0.71 8.31
N SER A 340 22.40 -0.44 8.52
CA SER A 340 22.99 -0.43 9.87
C SER A 340 22.91 0.93 10.55
N VAL A 341 22.86 2.01 9.78
CA VAL A 341 22.92 3.38 10.31
C VAL A 341 21.71 4.20 9.88
N LEU A 342 21.49 4.34 8.57
CA LEU A 342 20.45 5.25 8.06
C LEU A 342 19.03 4.79 8.41
N VAL A 343 18.72 3.50 8.24
CA VAL A 343 17.39 2.95 8.52
C VAL A 343 17.06 2.98 10.02
N PRO A 344 17.95 2.57 10.95
CA PRO A 344 17.70 2.72 12.38
C PRO A 344 17.54 4.18 12.80
N LEU A 345 18.39 5.08 12.31
CA LEU A 345 18.33 6.51 12.64
C LEU A 345 17.05 7.16 12.12
N SER A 346 16.63 6.84 10.89
CA SER A 346 15.39 7.35 10.33
C SER A 346 14.18 6.78 11.07
N GLY A 347 14.15 5.48 11.39
CA GLY A 347 13.05 4.87 12.13
C GLY A 347 12.89 5.45 13.53
N VAL A 348 13.98 5.63 14.27
CA VAL A 348 13.95 6.28 15.60
C VAL A 348 13.53 7.75 15.48
N GLY A 349 14.09 8.48 14.52
CA GLY A 349 13.73 9.89 14.27
C GLY A 349 12.26 10.07 13.93
N LEU A 350 11.70 9.19 13.09
CA LEU A 350 10.29 9.19 12.74
C LEU A 350 9.40 8.91 13.96
N ILE A 351 9.74 7.93 14.81
CA ILE A 351 8.97 7.62 16.02
C ILE A 351 8.97 8.82 16.98
N ILE A 352 10.13 9.44 17.20
CA ILE A 352 10.24 10.62 18.07
C ILE A 352 9.42 11.79 17.51
N TRP A 353 9.53 12.05 16.20
CA TRP A 353 8.79 13.14 15.57
C TRP A 353 7.28 12.91 15.65
N TRP A 354 6.80 11.71 15.35
CA TRP A 354 5.37 11.40 15.42
C TRP A 354 4.84 11.55 16.84
N ALA A 355 5.56 11.06 17.84
CA ALA A 355 5.23 11.27 19.25
C ALA A 355 5.15 12.77 19.58
N TYR A 356 6.14 13.55 19.13
CA TYR A 356 6.14 15.01 19.30
C TYR A 356 4.94 15.68 18.62
N ASP A 357 4.61 15.30 17.39
CA ASP A 357 3.51 15.88 16.61
C ASP A 357 2.15 15.59 17.26
N LEU A 358 1.93 14.36 17.73
CA LEU A 358 0.73 13.98 18.48
C LEU A 358 0.58 14.75 19.80
N ILE A 359 1.67 14.90 20.55
CA ILE A 359 1.69 15.68 21.81
C ILE A 359 1.44 17.16 21.54
N ARG A 360 2.03 17.69 20.47
CA ARG A 360 1.95 19.12 20.14
C ARG A 360 0.59 19.51 19.58
N SER A 361 0.00 18.64 18.77
CA SER A 361 -1.27 18.87 18.09
C SER A 361 -2.48 18.65 18.99
N ASN A 362 -2.37 17.82 20.03
CA ASN A 362 -3.43 17.56 20.98
C ASN A 362 -3.01 17.93 22.42
N PRO A 363 -3.47 19.06 23.00
CA PRO A 363 -3.13 19.45 24.37
C PRO A 363 -3.62 18.46 25.43
N TYR A 364 -4.56 17.58 25.08
CA TYR A 364 -5.09 16.50 25.91
C TYR A 364 -4.53 15.13 25.48
N TRP A 365 -3.34 15.08 24.88
CA TRP A 365 -2.68 13.85 24.43
C TRP A 365 -2.58 12.75 25.50
N TYR A 366 -2.62 13.12 26.78
CA TYR A 366 -2.57 12.21 27.92
C TYR A 366 -3.93 11.62 28.30
N HIS A 367 -5.05 12.25 27.92
CA HIS A 367 -6.39 11.70 28.14
C HIS A 367 -6.67 10.54 27.19
N VAL A 368 -7.55 9.61 27.59
CA VAL A 368 -7.97 8.49 26.74
C VAL A 368 -9.06 8.98 25.79
N THR A 369 -8.66 9.50 24.64
CA THR A 369 -9.54 9.88 23.52
C THR A 369 -9.06 9.19 22.25
N LEU A 370 -9.93 8.94 21.27
CA LEU A 370 -9.55 8.21 20.05
C LEU A 370 -8.36 8.83 19.31
N ASP A 371 -8.15 10.14 19.40
CA ASP A 371 -7.08 10.83 18.68
C ASP A 371 -5.86 11.15 19.56
N SER A 372 -5.73 10.53 20.74
CA SER A 372 -4.63 10.80 21.66
C SER A 372 -3.51 9.77 21.60
N MET A 373 -2.30 10.24 21.89
CA MET A 373 -1.12 9.38 21.98
C MET A 373 -1.28 8.30 23.06
N THR A 374 -1.93 8.61 24.19
CA THR A 374 -2.21 7.61 25.24
C THR A 374 -3.02 6.44 24.71
N THR A 375 -4.05 6.69 23.90
CA THR A 375 -4.87 5.61 23.30
C THR A 375 -4.02 4.75 22.37
N THR A 376 -3.23 5.36 21.49
CA THR A 376 -2.30 4.63 20.62
C THR A 376 -1.34 3.75 21.42
N LEU A 377 -0.73 4.28 22.48
CA LEU A 377 0.18 3.52 23.34
C LEU A 377 -0.53 2.38 24.08
N LEU A 378 -1.75 2.60 24.57
CA LEU A 378 -2.56 1.58 25.24
C LEU A 378 -2.98 0.46 24.28
N GLU A 379 -3.36 0.80 23.04
CA GLU A 379 -3.67 -0.19 22.00
C GLU A 379 -2.45 -1.08 21.70
N TRP A 380 -1.27 -0.47 21.54
CA TRP A 380 -0.02 -1.21 21.35
C TRP A 380 0.38 -2.05 22.56
N LEU A 381 0.30 -1.49 23.77
CA LEU A 381 0.58 -2.23 24.99
C LEU A 381 -0.34 -3.45 25.12
N THR A 382 -1.63 -3.26 24.87
CA THR A 382 -2.62 -4.34 24.88
C THR A 382 -2.29 -5.41 23.84
N LEU A 383 -1.96 -5.00 22.61
CA LEU A 383 -1.55 -5.91 21.54
C LEU A 383 -0.31 -6.72 21.92
N PHE A 384 0.73 -6.06 22.46
CA PHE A 384 1.95 -6.73 22.90
C PHE A 384 1.69 -7.71 24.04
N LEU A 385 0.88 -7.33 25.03
CA LEU A 385 0.50 -8.22 26.12
C LEU A 385 -0.24 -9.45 25.58
N ILE A 386 -1.17 -9.28 24.62
CA ILE A 386 -1.85 -10.40 23.96
C ILE A 386 -0.84 -11.31 23.25
N LEU A 387 0.08 -10.75 22.47
CA LEU A 387 1.07 -11.52 21.71
C LEU A 387 2.04 -12.27 22.64
N ILE A 388 2.56 -11.61 23.67
CA ILE A 388 3.47 -12.20 24.66
C ILE A 388 2.75 -13.30 25.43
N THR A 389 1.49 -13.06 25.84
CA THR A 389 0.69 -14.06 26.55
C THR A 389 0.40 -15.27 25.67
N ALA A 390 -0.02 -15.06 24.42
CA ALA A 390 -0.27 -16.13 23.46
C ALA A 390 1.01 -16.96 23.21
N ASN A 391 2.15 -16.28 23.01
CA ASN A 391 3.43 -16.94 22.82
C ASN A 391 3.88 -17.71 24.07
N SER A 392 3.70 -17.13 25.26
CA SER A 392 4.04 -17.77 26.53
C SER A 392 3.18 -19.02 26.76
N ILE A 393 1.87 -18.95 26.49
CA ILE A 393 0.98 -20.11 26.57
C ILE A 393 1.42 -21.20 25.59
N ALA A 394 1.77 -20.85 24.35
CA ALA A 394 2.22 -21.82 23.36
C ALA A 394 3.52 -22.52 23.80
N VAL A 395 4.50 -21.76 24.28
CA VAL A 395 5.77 -22.29 24.82
C VAL A 395 5.51 -23.17 26.06
N CYS A 396 4.70 -22.70 27.01
CA CYS A 396 4.37 -23.47 28.23
C CYS A 396 3.61 -24.76 27.93
N LYS A 397 2.71 -24.75 26.94
CA LYS A 397 1.94 -25.93 26.53
C LYS A 397 2.68 -26.80 25.52
N ASN A 398 3.92 -26.44 25.15
CA ASN A 398 4.71 -27.11 24.13
C ASN A 398 3.92 -27.30 22.82
N VAL A 399 3.02 -26.36 22.52
CA VAL A 399 2.21 -26.37 21.31
C VAL A 399 3.13 -25.91 20.20
N ASP A 400 3.48 -26.83 19.30
CA ASP A 400 4.14 -26.49 18.04
C ASP A 400 3.14 -25.66 17.20
N LEU A 401 3.17 -24.34 17.39
CA LEU A 401 2.33 -23.37 16.68
C LEU A 401 2.51 -23.44 15.16
N PHE A 402 3.71 -23.80 14.75
CA PHE A 402 4.09 -24.00 13.36
C PHE A 402 4.27 -25.49 13.15
N ARG A 403 3.70 -26.01 12.07
CA ARG A 403 3.95 -27.40 11.65
C ARG A 403 5.47 -27.60 11.56
N LYS A 404 5.99 -28.60 12.27
CA LYS A 404 7.38 -29.08 12.11
C LYS A 404 7.61 -29.80 10.77
N ASP A 405 6.63 -29.73 9.87
CA ASP A 405 6.57 -30.47 8.63
C ASP A 405 7.58 -29.89 7.64
N LYS A 406 8.69 -30.65 7.48
CA LYS A 406 9.80 -30.52 6.53
C LYS A 406 10.46 -29.14 6.49
N GLN A 407 11.79 -29.08 6.66
CA GLN A 407 12.58 -27.96 6.16
C GLN A 407 12.42 -27.90 4.63
N THR A 408 11.33 -27.31 4.15
CA THR A 408 11.12 -27.03 2.74
C THR A 408 11.85 -25.74 2.44
N GLY A 409 13.08 -25.86 1.97
CA GLY A 409 13.92 -24.72 1.65
C GLY A 409 15.40 -25.02 1.88
N TYR A 410 16.25 -24.23 1.24
CA TYR A 410 17.69 -24.31 1.42
C TYR A 410 18.08 -23.78 2.80
N ASP A 411 19.06 -24.40 3.45
CA ASP A 411 19.66 -23.85 4.66
C ASP A 411 20.42 -22.57 4.30
N PRO A 412 20.03 -21.39 4.81
CA PRO A 412 20.75 -20.14 4.56
C PRO A 412 22.20 -20.15 5.08
N HIS A 413 22.56 -21.10 5.95
CA HIS A 413 23.92 -21.32 6.42
C HIS A 413 24.68 -22.38 5.61
N ASN A 414 24.01 -23.12 4.72
CA ASN A 414 24.59 -24.13 3.86
C ASN A 414 23.91 -24.15 2.47
N PRO A 415 24.07 -23.07 1.68
CA PRO A 415 23.33 -22.87 0.43
C PRO A 415 23.69 -23.87 -0.68
N ASP A 416 24.79 -24.61 -0.52
CA ASP A 416 25.25 -25.67 -1.42
C ASP A 416 24.54 -27.00 -1.18
N TYR A 417 23.79 -27.13 -0.08
CA TYR A 417 23.07 -28.35 0.27
C TYR A 417 21.59 -28.21 -0.16
N PRO A 418 21.18 -28.81 -1.30
CA PRO A 418 19.78 -28.84 -1.66
C PRO A 418 18.98 -29.63 -0.61
N PRO A 419 17.81 -29.14 -0.17
CA PRO A 419 16.93 -29.93 0.68
C PRO A 419 16.57 -31.25 -0.03
N LYS A 420 16.52 -32.35 0.73
CA LYS A 420 16.44 -33.72 0.19
C LYS A 420 15.09 -34.10 -0.46
N ASP A 421 14.05 -33.29 -0.38
CA ASP A 421 12.71 -33.71 -0.79
C ASP A 421 12.11 -32.90 -1.96
N GLU A 422 11.87 -33.61 -3.06
CA GLU A 422 10.70 -33.54 -3.95
C GLU A 422 10.24 -32.16 -4.46
N LEU A 423 11.05 -31.54 -5.33
CA LEU A 423 10.53 -30.67 -6.42
C LEU A 423 10.30 -31.47 -7.71
N GLN A 424 10.10 -32.78 -7.60
CA GLN A 424 9.60 -33.65 -8.66
C GLN A 424 8.18 -34.10 -8.29
N SER A 425 7.22 -33.81 -9.17
CA SER A 425 5.88 -34.38 -9.26
C SER A 425 4.88 -34.17 -8.11
N THR A 426 4.40 -32.94 -7.94
CA THR A 426 2.94 -32.73 -7.81
C THR A 426 2.50 -31.74 -8.89
N GLU A 427 2.03 -32.29 -10.01
CA GLU A 427 1.48 -31.53 -11.14
C GLU A 427 0.19 -30.75 -10.78
N ASP A 428 -0.31 -30.88 -9.55
CA ASP A 428 -1.38 -30.06 -8.99
C ASP A 428 -0.85 -29.11 -7.90
N GLU A 429 -0.28 -27.96 -8.31
CA GLU A 429 -0.47 -26.62 -7.68
C GLU A 429 0.67 -25.61 -7.94
N PHE A 430 1.84 -26.03 -8.41
CA PHE A 430 2.95 -25.08 -8.65
C PHE A 430 3.43 -25.09 -10.10
N ILE A 431 2.73 -24.32 -10.95
CA ILE A 431 3.31 -23.91 -12.24
C ILE A 431 4.06 -22.62 -11.99
N VAL A 432 5.38 -22.75 -11.92
CA VAL A 432 6.33 -21.68 -12.17
C VAL A 432 5.96 -21.04 -13.50
N VAL A 433 5.68 -19.74 -13.52
CA VAL A 433 5.62 -18.97 -14.76
C VAL A 433 7.02 -18.99 -15.35
N SER A 434 7.25 -19.89 -16.31
CA SER A 434 8.44 -19.83 -17.16
C SER A 434 8.25 -18.72 -18.19
N THR A 435 9.38 -18.15 -18.60
CA THR A 435 9.52 -17.14 -19.66
C THR A 435 9.14 -17.62 -21.06
N ASP A 436 8.55 -18.82 -21.22
CA ASP A 436 8.32 -19.44 -22.53
C ASP A 436 6.95 -19.13 -23.14
N SER A 437 6.14 -18.24 -22.54
CA SER A 437 4.92 -17.74 -23.16
C SER A 437 5.15 -16.70 -24.27
N VAL A 438 6.40 -16.54 -24.75
CA VAL A 438 6.76 -15.75 -25.94
C VAL A 438 7.71 -16.57 -26.82
N ASN A 439 7.21 -17.66 -27.41
CA ASN A 439 7.66 -18.17 -28.71
C ASN A 439 6.77 -19.34 -29.14
N ILE A 440 5.64 -19.02 -29.75
CA ILE A 440 4.88 -19.99 -30.54
C ILE A 440 5.48 -19.99 -31.95
N ASN A 441 5.89 -21.18 -32.39
CA ASN A 441 6.20 -21.59 -33.76
C ASN A 441 7.49 -21.07 -34.42
N GLU A 442 8.52 -21.92 -34.46
CA GLU A 442 9.21 -22.28 -35.72
C GLU A 442 10.17 -23.47 -35.57
N HIS A 443 9.66 -24.66 -35.20
CA HIS A 443 10.37 -25.91 -35.55
C HIS A 443 9.44 -27.11 -35.60
N GLN A 444 8.57 -27.13 -36.61
CA GLN A 444 7.90 -28.35 -37.05
C GLN A 444 7.43 -28.27 -38.51
N ILE A 445 8.35 -28.00 -39.44
CA ILE A 445 8.21 -28.43 -40.84
C ILE A 445 9.57 -28.96 -41.29
N ARG A 446 9.82 -30.23 -40.99
CA ARG A 446 10.73 -31.12 -41.71
C ARG A 446 10.52 -32.52 -41.14
N THR A 447 9.50 -33.21 -41.65
CA THR A 447 9.54 -34.61 -42.09
C THR A 447 8.12 -35.14 -42.30
N ASN A 448 7.91 -35.73 -43.47
CA ASN A 448 6.77 -36.53 -43.94
C ASN A 448 5.63 -35.81 -44.69
N MET A 449 5.74 -35.94 -46.03
CA MET A 449 4.81 -35.65 -47.14
C MET A 449 4.49 -34.19 -47.46
#